data_AF-H2Z6H3-F1
#
_entry.id   AF-H2Z6H3-F1
#
_cell.length_a   1.000
_cell.length_b   1.000
_cell.length_c   1.000
_cell.angle_alpha   90.00
_cell.angle_beta   90.00
_cell.angle_gamma   90.00
#
_symmetry.space_group_name_H-M   'P 1'
#
loop_
_entity.id
_entity.type
_entity.pdbx_description
1 polymer ?
#
loop_
_entity_poly.entity_id
_entity_poly.type
_entity_poly.pdbx_seq_one_letter_code
_entity_poly.pdbx_strand_id
1 'polypeptide(L)'
;MLCSACLGLTKIMCMDGKSLSMTVLVCTTSVIVLILLSSAEAFPTPRCEQLANWEGWEVAPGKLFRCPAPNLMADQFIRVICSRSNCRNPQTNAAIRGYYSKPIIRTLRLLDRNNNYKDIKISVGCYCKKRVLK
;
A
#
# COMPACT_ATOMS: atom_id res chain seq x y z
N MET A 1 3.75 11.64 30.10
CA MET A 1 3.59 12.76 31.06
C MET A 1 2.56 13.70 30.49
N LEU A 2 1.40 13.83 31.16
CA LEU A 2 0.39 14.84 30.86
C LEU A 2 0.97 16.19 31.28
N CYS A 3 1.50 16.96 30.34
CA CYS A 3 1.79 18.38 30.55
C CYS A 3 0.52 19.14 30.15
N SER A 4 -0.30 19.54 31.12
CA SER A 4 -0.19 20.84 31.80
C SER A 4 -0.23 22.00 30.82
N ALA A 5 -1.43 22.31 30.33
CA ALA A 5 -1.74 23.59 29.69
C ALA A 5 -3.16 24.06 30.08
N CYS A 6 -3.49 24.01 31.38
CA CYS A 6 -4.71 24.64 31.92
C CYS A 6 -4.50 25.34 33.28
N LEU A 7 -3.25 25.54 33.73
CA LEU A 7 -2.97 26.20 35.01
C LEU A 7 -2.19 27.49 34.75
N GLY A 8 -2.94 28.58 34.54
CA GLY A 8 -2.37 29.91 34.36
C GLY A 8 -3.36 31.07 34.31
N LEU A 9 -4.66 30.87 34.61
CA LEU A 9 -5.65 31.94 34.66
C LEU A 9 -6.59 31.76 35.86
N THR A 10 -6.03 31.77 37.06
CA THR A 10 -6.78 32.08 38.30
C THR A 10 -6.39 33.48 38.77
N LYS A 11 -6.77 34.49 37.98
CA LYS A 11 -7.27 35.73 38.56
C LYS A 11 -8.75 35.78 38.22
N ILE A 12 -9.57 35.45 39.21
CA ILE A 12 -11.01 35.67 39.18
C ILE A 12 -11.18 37.19 39.16
N MET A 13 -11.31 37.78 37.97
CA MET A 13 -12.05 39.02 37.81
C MET A 13 -13.47 38.60 37.49
N CYS A 14 -14.43 39.08 38.28
CA CYS A 14 -15.85 38.98 37.97
C CYS A 14 -16.07 39.66 36.60
N MET A 15 -16.14 38.87 35.54
CA MET A 15 -16.56 39.35 34.23
C MET A 15 -18.06 39.10 34.08
N ASP A 16 -18.77 40.14 33.61
CA ASP A 16 -20.19 40.10 33.30
C ASP A 16 -20.57 38.85 32.49
N GLY A 17 -21.75 38.29 32.79
CA GLY A 17 -22.25 37.01 32.27
C GLY A 17 -22.33 36.87 30.74
N LYS A 18 -22.06 37.92 29.97
CA LYS A 18 -21.90 37.85 28.50
C LYS A 18 -20.53 37.35 28.04
N SER A 19 -19.48 37.51 28.86
CA SER A 19 -18.10 37.15 28.47
C SER A 19 -17.80 35.66 28.69
N LEU A 20 -18.49 35.02 29.64
CA LEU A 20 -18.36 33.59 29.91
C LEU A 20 -18.81 32.73 28.72
N SER A 21 -19.91 33.12 28.06
CA SER A 21 -20.46 32.39 26.92
C SER A 21 -19.52 32.38 25.73
N MET A 22 -18.79 33.48 25.50
CA MET A 22 -17.91 33.63 24.34
C MET A 22 -16.63 32.79 24.50
N THR A 23 -16.05 32.74 25.70
CA THR A 23 -14.84 31.94 26.00
C THR A 23 -15.11 30.44 25.96
N VAL A 24 -16.28 29.99 26.46
CA VAL A 24 -16.70 28.59 26.38
C VAL A 24 -16.98 28.17 24.93
N LEU A 25 -17.55 29.07 24.11
CA LEU A 25 -17.80 28.79 22.69
C LEU A 25 -16.49 28.64 21.89
N VAL A 26 -15.46 29.44 22.18
CA VAL A 26 -14.15 29.39 21.51
C VAL A 26 -13.36 28.12 21.91
N CYS A 27 -13.42 27.70 23.17
CA CYS A 27 -12.79 26.45 23.61
C CYS A 27 -13.48 25.19 23.05
N THR A 28 -14.81 25.19 22.95
CA THR A 28 -15.55 24.03 22.41
C THR A 28 -15.39 23.90 20.89
N THR A 29 -15.42 25.01 20.15
CA THR A 29 -15.20 25.01 18.69
C THR A 29 -13.78 24.61 18.32
N SER A 30 -12.75 25.06 19.05
CA SER A 30 -11.36 24.67 18.80
C SER A 30 -11.11 23.17 19.05
N VAL A 31 -11.72 22.58 20.08
CA VAL A 31 -11.67 21.13 20.34
C VAL A 31 -12.41 20.33 19.25
N ILE A 32 -13.58 20.80 18.79
CA ILE A 32 -14.35 20.13 17.72
C ILE A 32 -13.59 20.17 16.38
N VAL A 33 -12.92 21.27 16.05
CA VAL A 33 -12.10 21.39 14.82
C VAL A 33 -10.88 20.44 14.87
N LEU A 34 -10.25 20.28 16.04
CA LEU A 34 -9.13 19.34 16.20
C LEU A 34 -9.56 17.87 16.07
N ILE A 35 -10.76 17.51 16.55
CA ILE A 35 -11.32 16.15 16.43
C ILE A 35 -11.70 15.83 14.97
N LEU A 36 -12.22 16.81 14.22
CA LEU A 36 -12.53 16.64 12.80
C LEU A 36 -11.28 16.55 11.91
N LEU A 37 -10.18 17.22 12.29
CA LEU A 37 -8.89 17.13 11.59
C LEU A 37 -8.16 15.80 11.82
N SER A 38 -8.43 15.11 12.94
CA SER A 38 -7.79 13.83 13.29
C SER A 38 -8.54 12.59 12.79
N SER A 39 -9.74 12.77 12.21
CA SER A 39 -10.53 11.71 11.56
C SER A 39 -10.36 11.67 10.03
N ALA A 40 -9.45 12.48 9.47
CA ALA A 40 -8.85 12.20 8.18
C ALA A 40 -7.87 11.01 8.31
N GLU A 41 -8.39 9.86 8.73
CA GLU A 41 -7.71 8.60 8.50
C GLU A 41 -7.46 8.52 7.01
N ALA A 42 -6.20 8.65 6.60
CA ALA A 42 -5.80 8.40 5.23
C ALA A 42 -6.25 6.97 4.92
N PHE A 43 -7.38 6.83 4.20
CA PHE A 43 -7.88 5.53 3.76
C PHE A 43 -6.69 4.76 3.21
N PRO A 44 -6.32 3.61 3.81
CA PRO A 44 -5.08 2.95 3.47
C PRO A 44 -5.13 2.65 1.97
N THR A 45 -4.23 3.29 1.21
CA THR A 45 -4.04 3.02 -0.21
C THR A 45 -4.06 1.51 -0.39
N PRO A 46 -4.98 0.94 -1.19
CA PRO A 46 -5.15 -0.50 -1.22
C PRO A 46 -3.82 -1.11 -1.70
N ARG A 47 -3.19 -1.89 -0.83
CA ARG A 47 -1.87 -2.49 -1.09
C ARG A 47 -2.05 -3.82 -1.78
N CYS A 48 -1.04 -4.25 -2.54
CA CYS A 48 -1.01 -5.61 -3.03
C CYS A 48 -0.88 -6.59 -1.86
N GLU A 49 -1.76 -7.56 -1.77
CA GLU A 49 -1.78 -8.61 -0.76
C GLU A 49 -1.05 -9.86 -1.27
N GLN A 50 -0.14 -10.43 -0.49
CA GLN A 50 0.50 -11.71 -0.83
C GLN A 50 -0.49 -12.85 -0.55
N LEU A 51 -0.90 -13.58 -1.60
CA LEU A 51 -1.83 -14.71 -1.46
C LEU A 51 -1.11 -16.02 -1.19
N ALA A 52 0.00 -16.27 -1.89
CA ALA A 52 0.69 -17.55 -1.85
C ALA A 52 2.13 -17.43 -2.35
N ASN A 53 2.94 -18.46 -2.07
CA ASN A 53 4.17 -18.68 -2.81
C ASN A 53 3.82 -19.28 -4.18
N TRP A 54 4.46 -18.78 -5.24
CA TRP A 54 4.31 -19.35 -6.58
C TRP A 54 5.34 -20.46 -6.75
N GLU A 55 4.89 -21.70 -6.59
CA GLU A 55 5.72 -22.91 -6.70
C GLU A 55 5.85 -23.41 -8.14
N GLY A 56 5.25 -22.74 -9.12
CA GLY A 56 5.13 -23.25 -10.50
C GLY A 56 6.46 -23.57 -11.19
N TRP A 57 7.60 -23.10 -10.66
CA TRP A 57 8.94 -23.36 -11.18
C TRP A 57 9.94 -23.44 -10.02
N GLU A 58 10.28 -24.63 -9.54
CA GLU A 58 11.24 -24.85 -8.43
C GLU A 58 12.58 -24.13 -8.64
N VAL A 59 12.98 -23.96 -9.90
CA VAL A 59 14.24 -23.33 -10.30
C VAL A 59 14.17 -21.79 -10.24
N ALA A 60 12.97 -21.21 -10.33
CA ALA A 60 12.71 -19.76 -10.34
C ALA A 60 11.47 -19.41 -9.48
N PRO A 61 11.57 -19.50 -8.14
CA PRO A 61 10.43 -19.29 -7.26
C PRO A 61 9.92 -17.84 -7.31
N GLY A 62 8.62 -17.70 -7.14
CA GLY A 62 7.94 -16.41 -7.09
C GLY A 62 6.98 -16.29 -5.90
N LYS A 63 6.36 -15.12 -5.79
CA LYS A 63 5.28 -14.83 -4.84
C LYS A 63 4.09 -14.30 -5.62
N LEU A 64 2.91 -14.80 -5.30
CA LEU A 64 1.66 -14.44 -5.94
C LEU A 64 0.99 -13.32 -5.13
N PHE A 65 0.71 -12.20 -5.79
CA PHE A 65 0.10 -11.03 -5.19
C PHE A 65 -1.23 -10.71 -5.87
N ARG A 66 -2.22 -10.38 -5.05
CA ARG A 66 -3.48 -9.76 -5.49
C ARG A 66 -3.33 -8.26 -5.35
N CYS A 67 -3.49 -7.54 -6.44
CA CYS A 67 -3.37 -6.08 -6.47
C CYS A 67 -4.71 -5.45 -6.86
N PRO A 68 -5.08 -4.32 -6.24
CA PRO A 68 -6.25 -3.55 -6.65
C PRO A 68 -6.01 -2.92 -8.03
N ALA A 69 -7.09 -2.81 -8.81
CA ALA A 69 -7.12 -2.10 -10.08
C ALA A 69 -8.35 -1.17 -10.13
N PRO A 70 -8.37 -0.07 -9.35
CA PRO A 70 -9.54 0.78 -9.22
C PRO A 70 -9.98 1.45 -10.54
N ASN A 71 -9.09 1.51 -11.54
CA ASN A 71 -9.35 2.13 -12.83
C ASN A 71 -9.86 1.14 -13.89
N LEU A 72 -9.95 -0.16 -13.57
CA LEU A 72 -10.42 -1.19 -14.49
C LEU A 72 -11.83 -1.65 -14.10
N MET A 73 -12.52 -2.30 -15.03
CA MET A 73 -13.76 -3.02 -14.74
C MET A 73 -13.50 -4.24 -13.84
N ALA A 74 -12.30 -4.83 -13.92
CA ALA A 74 -11.83 -5.81 -12.95
C ALA A 74 -11.24 -5.06 -11.75
N ASP A 75 -11.87 -5.15 -10.58
CA ASP A 75 -11.43 -4.41 -9.39
C ASP A 75 -10.07 -4.90 -8.85
N GLN A 76 -9.61 -6.08 -9.26
CA GLN A 76 -8.36 -6.70 -8.83
C GLN A 76 -7.71 -7.54 -9.93
N PHE A 77 -6.39 -7.71 -9.87
CA PHE A 77 -5.65 -8.65 -10.70
C PHE A 77 -4.57 -9.38 -9.91
N ILE A 78 -4.15 -10.52 -10.42
CA ILE A 78 -3.08 -11.32 -9.87
C ILE A 78 -1.77 -11.04 -10.62
N ARG A 79 -0.69 -10.83 -9.88
CA ARG A 79 0.67 -10.75 -10.43
C ARG A 79 1.64 -11.64 -9.65
N VAL A 80 2.62 -12.19 -10.35
CA VAL A 80 3.73 -12.94 -9.75
C VAL A 80 4.98 -12.06 -9.69
N ILE A 81 5.64 -12.01 -8.54
CA ILE A 81 6.94 -11.33 -8.37
C ILE A 81 8.01 -12.37 -8.06
N CYS A 82 9.11 -12.39 -8.82
CA CYS A 82 10.20 -13.34 -8.60
C CYS A 82 10.86 -13.09 -7.24
N SER A 83 11.03 -14.13 -6.44
CA SER A 83 11.52 -14.00 -5.06
C SER A 83 13.02 -13.74 -4.98
N ARG A 84 13.77 -14.16 -6.00
CA ARG A 84 15.23 -14.07 -6.04
C ARG A 84 15.69 -13.61 -7.42
N SER A 85 16.83 -12.94 -7.46
CA SER A 85 17.50 -12.54 -8.71
C SER A 85 18.18 -13.72 -9.41
N ASN A 86 18.69 -14.69 -8.66
CA ASN A 86 19.38 -15.89 -9.18
C ASN A 86 18.46 -17.11 -9.19
N CYS A 87 18.67 -17.97 -10.17
CA CYS A 87 18.05 -19.29 -10.23
C CYS A 87 18.63 -20.25 -9.20
N ARG A 88 17.83 -21.22 -8.77
CA ARG A 88 18.19 -22.19 -7.74
C ARG A 88 18.14 -23.61 -8.32
N ASN A 89 19.07 -24.47 -7.93
CA ASN A 89 18.95 -25.89 -8.20
C ASN A 89 17.82 -26.45 -7.31
N PRO A 90 16.84 -27.19 -7.86
CA PRO A 90 15.70 -27.67 -7.09
C PRO A 90 16.09 -28.68 -5.99
N GLN A 91 17.14 -29.47 -6.22
CA GLN A 91 17.58 -30.52 -5.29
C GLN A 91 18.44 -29.96 -4.16
N THR A 92 19.37 -29.06 -4.48
CA THR A 92 20.36 -28.55 -3.51
C THR A 92 20.03 -27.17 -2.97
N ASN A 93 19.01 -26.50 -3.53
CA ASN A 93 18.68 -25.11 -3.28
C ASN A 93 19.89 -24.17 -3.48
N ALA A 94 20.95 -24.59 -4.19
CA ALA A 94 22.13 -23.78 -4.45
C ALA A 94 21.87 -22.82 -5.61
N ALA A 95 22.52 -21.65 -5.62
CA ALA A 95 22.39 -20.71 -6.73
C ALA A 95 23.09 -21.25 -7.99
N ILE A 96 22.42 -21.19 -9.14
CA ILE A 96 23.00 -21.62 -10.43
C ILE A 96 23.79 -20.45 -11.02
N ARG A 97 25.13 -20.57 -11.02
CA ARG A 97 26.02 -19.53 -11.54
C ARG A 97 25.70 -19.21 -12.99
N GLY A 98 25.54 -17.92 -13.29
CA GLY A 98 25.23 -17.45 -14.65
C GLY A 98 23.76 -17.56 -15.06
N TYR A 99 22.85 -18.00 -14.19
CA TYR A 99 21.41 -18.03 -14.45
C TYR A 99 20.65 -17.10 -13.50
N TYR A 100 19.73 -16.31 -14.06
CA TYR A 100 18.94 -15.35 -13.31
C TYR A 100 17.45 -15.54 -13.55
N SER A 101 16.65 -15.26 -12.52
CA SER A 101 15.21 -15.30 -12.59
C SER A 101 14.70 -14.05 -13.31
N LYS A 102 13.80 -14.23 -14.27
CA LYS A 102 13.09 -13.14 -14.94
C LYS A 102 11.59 -13.34 -14.84
N PRO A 103 10.80 -12.25 -14.77
CA PRO A 103 9.36 -12.35 -14.85
C PRO A 103 8.92 -12.74 -16.26
N ILE A 104 7.90 -13.59 -16.35
CA ILE A 104 7.17 -13.88 -17.58
C ILE A 104 6.11 -12.79 -17.73
N ILE A 105 6.35 -11.83 -18.63
CA ILE A 105 5.43 -10.72 -18.86
C ILE A 105 4.42 -11.09 -19.94
N ARG A 106 3.14 -10.87 -19.66
CA ARG A 106 2.03 -10.97 -20.62
C ARG A 106 1.29 -9.65 -20.68
N THR A 107 0.81 -9.32 -21.87
CA THR A 107 -0.11 -8.20 -22.07
C THR A 107 -1.54 -8.72 -22.04
N LEU A 108 -2.37 -8.15 -21.18
CA LEU A 108 -3.81 -8.38 -21.15
C LEU A 108 -4.52 -7.11 -21.62
N ARG A 109 -5.52 -7.27 -22.47
CA ARG A 109 -6.39 -6.17 -22.90
C ARG A 109 -7.64 -6.17 -22.01
N LEU A 110 -7.78 -5.15 -21.16
CA LEU A 110 -8.84 -5.05 -20.17
C LEU A 110 -9.67 -3.79 -20.40
N LEU A 111 -10.96 -3.85 -20.07
CA LEU A 111 -11.85 -2.70 -20.15
C LEU A 111 -11.65 -1.81 -18.92
N ASP A 112 -11.52 -0.50 -19.14
CA ASP A 112 -11.51 0.49 -18.07
C ASP A 112 -12.92 0.95 -17.69
N ARG A 113 -13.07 1.67 -16.58
CA ARG A 113 -14.38 2.16 -16.11
C ARG A 113 -15.05 3.16 -17.07
N ASN A 114 -14.31 3.69 -18.04
CA ASN A 114 -14.79 4.61 -19.06
C ASN A 114 -15.09 3.88 -20.38
N ASN A 115 -15.23 2.55 -20.36
CA ASN A 115 -15.48 1.69 -21.53
C ASN A 115 -14.38 1.75 -22.61
N ASN A 116 -13.15 2.09 -22.24
CA ASN A 116 -12.00 2.04 -23.14
C ASN A 116 -11.16 0.79 -22.87
N TYR A 117 -10.68 0.15 -23.94
CA TYR A 117 -9.73 -0.95 -23.79
C TYR A 117 -8.33 -0.43 -23.50
N LYS A 118 -7.68 -1.00 -22.47
CA LYS A 118 -6.29 -0.72 -22.09
C LYS A 118 -5.47 -1.99 -22.08
N ASP A 119 -4.24 -1.88 -22.59
CA ASP A 119 -3.25 -2.94 -22.52
C ASP A 119 -2.46 -2.83 -21.22
N ILE A 120 -2.43 -3.92 -20.45
CA ILE A 120 -1.77 -3.98 -19.16
C ILE A 120 -0.76 -5.11 -19.17
N LYS A 121 0.48 -4.77 -18.81
CA LYS A 121 1.56 -5.73 -18.67
C LYS A 121 1.53 -6.31 -17.27
N ILE A 122 1.26 -7.61 -17.16
CA ILE A 122 1.31 -8.34 -15.90
C ILE A 122 2.40 -9.41 -15.93
N SER A 123 2.97 -9.69 -14.77
CA SER A 123 3.87 -10.82 -14.60
C SER A 123 3.06 -12.04 -14.17
N VAL A 124 3.08 -13.11 -14.97
CA VAL A 124 2.28 -14.34 -14.73
C VAL A 124 3.11 -15.48 -14.15
N GLY A 125 4.41 -15.30 -14.00
CA GLY A 125 5.33 -16.32 -13.51
C GLY A 125 6.77 -15.84 -13.55
N CYS A 126 7.69 -16.73 -13.22
CA CYS A 126 9.12 -16.49 -13.29
C CYS A 126 9.80 -17.63 -14.03
N TYR A 127 10.87 -17.33 -14.77
CA TYR A 127 11.65 -18.30 -15.52
C TYR A 127 13.15 -18.04 -15.35
N CYS A 128 13.95 -19.07 -15.60
CA CYS A 128 15.40 -18.97 -15.57
C CYS A 128 15.99 -18.63 -16.93
N LYS A 129 16.87 -17.62 -16.96
CA LYS A 129 17.57 -17.20 -18.16
C LYS A 129 19.08 -17.19 -17.93
N LYS A 130 19.83 -17.76 -18.88
CA LYS A 130 21.30 -17.73 -18.88
C LYS A 130 21.81 -16.32 -19.22
N ARG A 131 22.85 -15.88 -18.53
CA ARG A 131 23.60 -14.66 -18.86
C ARG A 131 24.48 -14.94 -20.07
N VAL A 132 24.17 -14.30 -21.19
CA VAL A 132 25.09 -14.21 -22.32
C VAL A 132 26.07 -13.10 -21.94
N LEU A 133 27.34 -13.46 -21.74
CA LEU A 133 28.41 -12.46 -21.65
C LEU A 133 28.50 -11.83 -23.05
N LYS A 134 28.17 -10.54 -23.14
CA LYS A 134 28.46 -9.73 -24.32
C LYS A 134 29.90 -9.27 -24.26
#